data_AF-A0A3B8JMC2-F1
#
_entry.id   AF-A0A3B8JMC2-F1
#
_cell.length_a   1.000
_cell.length_b   1.000
_cell.length_c   1.000
_cell.angle_alpha   90.00
_cell.angle_beta   90.00
_cell.angle_gamma   90.00
#
_symmetry.space_group_name_H-M   'P 1'
#
loop_
_entity.id
_entity.type
_entity.pdbx_description
1 polymer ?
#
loop_
_entity_poly.entity_id
_entity_poly.type
_entity_poly.pdbx_seq_one_letter_code
_entity_poly.pdbx_strand_id
1 'polypeptide(L)'
;MKITYDPEVDVLRILLSNTAVAESDEAKLGMILDYDKDGNVVGMEILNASKRMENPYAVEYSVIVTQAEKTQGDTIATQQPLSLCDRRAFLQLPLEERRRILAEQAEAMAHHYQQDTELNISNPKIS
;
A
#
# COMPACT_ATOMS: atom_id res chain seq x y z
N MET A 1 -0.45 11.27 8.28
CA MET A 1 -0.53 11.19 9.75
C MET A 1 0.39 12.22 10.37
N LYS A 2 -0.07 12.89 11.43
CA LYS A 2 0.70 13.84 12.24
C LYS A 2 0.46 13.52 13.72
N ILE A 3 1.53 13.42 14.50
CA ILE A 3 1.46 13.20 15.95
C ILE A 3 2.00 14.47 16.62
N THR A 4 1.31 14.96 17.66
CA THR A 4 1.70 16.17 18.38
C THR A 4 1.41 15.96 19.86
N TYR A 5 2.43 16.13 20.69
CA TYR A 5 2.29 16.14 22.14
C TYR A 5 2.49 17.55 22.64
N ASP A 6 1.51 18.06 23.40
CA ASP A 6 1.58 19.34 24.10
C ASP A 6 1.84 19.08 25.59
N PRO A 7 3.07 19.35 26.09
CA PRO A 7 3.40 19.12 27.49
C PRO A 7 2.81 20.16 28.45
N GLU A 8 2.34 21.31 27.97
CA GLU A 8 1.75 22.35 28.84
C GLU A 8 0.38 21.90 29.34
N VAL A 9 -0.41 21.26 28.47
CA VAL A 9 -1.75 20.74 28.80
C VAL A 9 -1.80 19.22 28.98
N ASP A 10 -0.67 18.53 28.78
CA ASP A 10 -0.52 17.06 28.85
C ASP A 10 -1.50 16.31 27.93
N VAL A 11 -1.54 16.72 26.67
CA VAL A 11 -2.42 16.15 25.63
C VAL A 11 -1.60 15.63 24.45
N LEU A 12 -1.84 14.36 24.07
CA LEU A 12 -1.32 13.77 22.85
C LEU A 12 -2.41 13.74 21.79
N ARG A 13 -2.17 14.38 20.65
CA ARG A 13 -3.04 14.38 19.48
C ARG A 13 -2.43 13.59 18.33
N ILE A 14 -3.23 12.71 17.77
CA ILE A 14 -2.89 11.91 16.59
C ILE A 14 -3.89 12.26 15.49
N LEU A 15 -3.41 12.86 14.42
CA LEU A 15 -4.20 13.18 13.23
C LEU A 15 -3.89 12.15 12.13
N LEU A 16 -4.87 11.35 11.75
CA LEU A 16 -4.72 10.27 10.76
C LEU A 16 -4.85 10.82 9.34
N SER A 17 -5.87 11.66 9.09
CA SER A 17 -6.17 12.29 7.81
C SER A 17 -6.40 13.81 7.97
N ASN A 18 -6.38 14.53 6.84
CA ASN A 18 -6.70 15.97 6.82
C ASN A 18 -8.20 16.24 6.58
N THR A 19 -9.06 15.22 6.70
CA THR A 19 -10.50 15.35 6.52
C THR A 19 -11.09 16.17 7.68
N ALA A 20 -12.15 16.93 7.40
CA ALA A 20 -12.85 17.68 8.43
C ALA A 20 -13.52 16.75 9.45
N VAL A 21 -13.38 17.09 10.73
CA VAL A 21 -14.08 16.41 11.83
C VAL A 21 -15.56 16.79 11.75
N ALA A 22 -16.43 15.78 11.70
CA ALA A 22 -17.87 15.95 11.77
C ALA A 22 -18.40 15.74 13.20
N GLU A 23 -17.79 14.81 13.93
CA GLU A 23 -18.19 14.42 15.29
C GLU A 23 -16.95 14.04 16.11
N SER A 24 -17.00 14.29 17.41
CA SER A 24 -16.00 13.85 18.38
C SER A 24 -16.70 13.16 19.54
N ASP A 25 -16.21 11.99 19.95
CA ASP A 25 -16.78 11.20 21.06
C ASP A 25 -15.71 10.75 22.05
N GLU A 26 -16.06 10.72 23.33
CA GLU A 26 -15.20 10.23 24.41
C GLU A 26 -15.40 8.71 24.58
N ALA A 27 -14.60 7.92 23.87
CA ALA A 27 -14.69 6.46 23.91
C ALA A 27 -14.42 5.88 25.31
N LYS A 28 -13.54 6.52 26.08
CA LYS A 28 -13.21 6.21 27.49
C LYS A 28 -12.73 7.48 28.15
N LEU A 29 -12.83 7.53 29.49
CA LEU A 29 -12.37 8.67 30.29
C LEU A 29 -10.95 9.10 29.86
N GLY A 30 -10.84 10.30 29.28
CA GLY A 30 -9.59 10.90 28.77
C GLY A 30 -9.09 10.40 27.42
N MET A 31 -9.93 9.76 26.61
CA MET A 31 -9.64 9.38 25.21
C MET A 31 -10.79 9.84 24.30
N ILE A 32 -10.47 10.73 23.36
CA ILE A 32 -11.43 11.33 22.44
C ILE A 32 -11.11 10.83 21.03
N LEU A 33 -12.13 10.38 20.29
CA LEU A 33 -12.03 9.96 18.89
C LEU A 33 -12.75 10.97 18.01
N ASP A 34 -12.08 11.42 16.96
CA ASP A 34 -12.64 12.31 15.95
C ASP A 34 -13.06 11.49 14.72
N TYR A 35 -14.28 11.70 14.25
CA TYR A 35 -14.88 11.01 13.10
C TYR A 35 -15.20 11.99 11.97
N ASP A 36 -15.08 11.53 10.73
CA ASP A 36 -15.65 12.23 9.57
C ASP A 36 -17.15 11.95 9.41
N LYS A 37 -17.76 12.63 8.44
CA LYS A 37 -19.19 12.49 8.09
C LYS A 37 -19.60 11.07 7.68
N ASP A 38 -18.65 10.24 7.28
CA ASP A 38 -18.86 8.87 6.81
C ASP A 38 -18.61 7.86 7.96
N GLY A 39 -18.29 8.35 9.16
CA GLY A 39 -18.03 7.55 10.36
C GLY A 39 -16.62 6.98 10.45
N ASN A 40 -15.67 7.44 9.62
CA ASN A 40 -14.28 6.99 9.70
C ASN A 40 -13.51 7.81 10.73
N VAL A 41 -12.59 7.16 11.45
CA VAL A 41 -11.70 7.85 12.40
C VAL A 41 -10.70 8.71 11.64
N VAL A 42 -10.72 10.01 11.90
CA VAL A 42 -9.78 10.99 11.32
C VAL A 42 -8.72 11.45 12.31
N GLY A 43 -8.99 11.30 13.61
CA GLY A 43 -8.06 11.69 14.66
C GLY A 43 -8.40 11.07 16.01
N MET A 44 -7.47 11.21 16.95
CA MET A 44 -7.62 10.80 18.34
C MET A 44 -6.84 11.74 19.26
N GLU A 45 -7.39 12.02 20.43
CA GLU A 45 -6.75 12.75 21.51
C GLU A 45 -6.70 11.93 22.79
N ILE A 46 -5.56 11.99 23.48
CA ILE A 46 -5.32 11.32 24.76
C ILE A 46 -4.98 12.38 25.80
N LEU A 47 -5.85 12.54 26.79
CA LEU A 47 -5.68 13.46 27.90
C LEU A 47 -4.88 12.82 29.04
N ASN A 48 -4.10 13.64 29.75
CA ASN A 48 -3.14 13.17 30.76
C ASN A 48 -2.19 12.12 30.18
N ALA A 49 -1.63 12.38 29.00
CA ALA A 49 -0.79 11.42 28.27
C ALA A 49 0.37 10.91 29.13
N SER A 50 1.01 11.79 29.91
CA SER A 50 2.11 11.47 30.84
C SER A 50 1.76 10.41 31.89
N LYS A 51 0.47 10.25 32.24
CA LYS A 51 -0.01 9.25 33.20
C LYS A 51 -0.43 7.92 32.54
N ARG A 52 -0.50 7.89 31.21
CA ARG A 52 -1.02 6.76 30.43
C ARG A 52 0.03 6.03 29.62
N MET A 53 1.24 6.59 29.49
CA MET A 53 2.36 5.97 28.78
C MET A 53 3.68 6.27 29.49
N GLU A 54 4.68 5.41 29.27
CA GLU A 54 5.99 5.55 29.92
C GLU A 54 6.76 6.79 29.45
N ASN A 55 6.67 7.12 28.16
CA ASN A 55 7.37 8.28 27.60
C ASN A 55 6.54 8.96 26.49
N PRO A 56 5.83 10.08 26.78
CA PRO A 56 5.04 10.79 25.78
C PRO A 56 5.87 11.52 24.72
N TYR A 57 7.20 11.58 24.87
CA TYR A 57 8.12 12.20 23.91
C TYR A 57 8.70 11.22 22.89
N ALA A 58 8.46 9.92 23.06
CA ALA A 58 8.99 8.89 22.16
C ALA A 58 7.89 8.29 21.30
N VAL A 59 8.18 8.13 20.01
CA VAL A 59 7.33 7.40 19.06
C VAL A 59 8.16 6.32 18.40
N GLU A 60 7.72 5.07 18.55
CA GLU A 60 8.25 3.94 17.78
C GLU A 60 7.31 3.67 16.60
N TYR A 61 7.86 3.60 15.40
CA TYR A 61 7.10 3.33 14.17
C TYR A 61 7.69 2.13 13.46
N SER A 62 6.86 1.12 13.23
CA SER A 62 7.21 -0.06 12.45
C SER A 62 6.12 -0.35 11.41
N VAL A 63 6.55 -0.79 10.23
CA VAL A 63 5.66 -1.28 9.17
C VAL A 63 5.94 -2.75 8.98
N ILE A 64 4.98 -3.59 9.34
CA ILE A 64 5.04 -5.02 9.05
C ILE A 64 4.46 -5.21 7.66
N VAL A 65 5.32 -5.54 6.69
CA VAL A 65 4.87 -5.90 5.34
C VAL A 65 4.64 -7.41 5.32
N THR A 66 3.43 -7.85 5.63
CA THR A 66 3.03 -9.24 5.43
C THR A 66 2.85 -9.47 3.93
N GLN A 67 3.72 -10.28 3.33
CA GLN A 67 3.50 -10.77 1.97
C GLN A 67 2.32 -11.74 1.97
N ALA A 68 1.12 -11.22 1.75
CA ALA A 68 -0.03 -11.97 1.24
C ALA A 68 -0.41 -11.23 -0.05
N GLU A 69 -0.25 -11.77 -1.26
CA GLU A 69 -0.55 -13.12 -1.72
C GLU A 69 0.37 -13.51 -2.91
N LYS A 70 1.11 -14.62 -2.78
CA LYS A 70 1.46 -15.47 -3.94
C LYS A 70 0.33 -16.48 -4.08
N THR A 71 -0.84 -16.04 -4.52
CA THR A 71 -1.88 -16.98 -4.94
C THR A 71 -1.50 -17.47 -6.33
N GLN A 72 -1.08 -18.72 -6.36
CA GLN A 72 -0.99 -19.52 -7.58
C GLN A 72 -2.43 -19.71 -8.10
N GLY A 73 -2.72 -19.20 -9.29
CA GLY A 73 -4.04 -19.24 -9.91
C GLY A 73 -4.05 -18.56 -11.27
N ASP A 74 -3.66 -19.33 -12.28
CA ASP A 74 -3.89 -19.22 -13.73
C ASP A 74 -4.63 -18.00 -14.32
N THR A 75 -4.03 -17.47 -15.39
CA THR A 75 -4.62 -16.67 -16.50
C THR A 75 -5.13 -15.28 -16.10
N ILE A 76 -4.45 -14.17 -16.40
CA ILE A 76 -4.21 -13.60 -17.74
C ILE A 76 -2.94 -12.74 -17.66
N ALA A 77 -2.09 -12.88 -18.68
CA ALA A 77 -0.88 -12.07 -18.90
C ALA A 77 -1.24 -10.59 -19.14
N THR A 78 -1.38 -9.82 -18.07
CA THR A 78 -1.03 -8.40 -18.08
C THR A 78 0.10 -8.25 -17.08
N GLN A 79 1.26 -7.79 -17.57
CA GLN A 79 2.46 -7.62 -16.77
C GLN A 79 2.15 -6.72 -15.59
N GLN A 80 1.97 -7.32 -14.41
CA GLN A 80 1.83 -6.57 -13.18
C GLN A 80 3.07 -5.68 -13.04
N PRO A 81 2.91 -4.37 -12.77
CA PRO A 81 4.05 -3.50 -12.60
C PRO A 81 4.91 -4.05 -11.47
N LEU A 82 6.10 -4.55 -11.81
CA LEU A 82 7.12 -5.00 -10.86
C LEU A 82 7.16 -4.03 -9.68
N SER A 83 7.12 -4.53 -8.44
CA SER A 83 7.20 -3.68 -7.27
C SER A 83 8.49 -2.85 -7.32
N LEU A 84 8.55 -1.72 -6.60
CA LEU A 84 9.77 -0.90 -6.58
C LEU A 84 11.00 -1.70 -6.10
N CYS A 85 10.78 -2.70 -5.24
CA CYS A 85 11.81 -3.62 -4.77
C CYS A 85 12.33 -4.51 -5.90
N ASP A 86 11.43 -5.09 -6.70
CA ASP A 86 11.79 -5.96 -7.82
C ASP A 86 12.53 -5.20 -8.93
N ARG A 87 12.06 -3.97 -9.22
CA ARG A 87 12.73 -3.08 -10.19
C ARG A 87 14.15 -2.72 -9.72
N ARG A 88 14.34 -2.44 -8.43
CA ARG A 88 15.67 -2.13 -7.87
C ARG A 88 16.60 -3.34 -7.92
N ALA A 89 16.11 -4.52 -7.54
CA ALA A 89 16.88 -5.75 -7.59
C ALA A 89 17.36 -6.05 -9.02
N PHE A 90 16.47 -5.91 -10.02
CA PHE A 90 16.85 -6.07 -11.42
C PHE A 90 17.96 -5.11 -11.85
N LEU A 91 17.85 -3.82 -11.51
CA LEU A 91 18.84 -2.80 -11.89
C LEU A 91 20.21 -2.99 -11.22
N GLN A 92 20.27 -3.69 -10.09
CA GLN A 92 21.51 -4.02 -9.38
C GLN A 92 22.23 -5.25 -9.96
N LEU A 93 21.58 -6.04 -10.82
CA LEU A 93 22.22 -7.18 -11.46
C LEU A 93 23.33 -6.75 -12.45
N PRO A 94 24.36 -7.59 -12.63
CA PRO A 94 25.30 -7.45 -13.73
C PRO A 94 24.56 -7.31 -15.06
N LEU A 95 25.14 -6.51 -15.97
CA LEU A 95 24.54 -6.21 -17.28
C LEU A 95 24.22 -7.48 -18.07
N GLU A 96 25.05 -8.51 -17.95
CA GLU A 96 24.89 -9.80 -18.61
C GLU A 96 23.63 -10.54 -18.12
N GLU A 97 23.43 -10.58 -16.80
CA GLU A 97 22.26 -11.23 -16.21
C GLU A 97 20.97 -10.49 -16.55
N ARG A 98 21.00 -9.15 -16.57
CA ARG A 98 19.86 -8.34 -17.04
C ARG A 98 19.50 -8.65 -18.49
N ARG A 99 20.50 -8.79 -19.36
CA ARG A 99 20.28 -9.12 -20.78
C ARG A 99 19.67 -10.50 -20.96
N ARG A 100 20.11 -11.48 -20.17
CA ARG A 100 19.54 -12.83 -20.17
C ARG A 100 18.06 -12.82 -19.79
N ILE A 101 17.72 -12.14 -18.69
CA ILE A 101 16.33 -12.02 -18.22
C ILE A 101 15.45 -11.32 -19.26
N LEU A 102 15.93 -10.23 -19.87
CA LEU A 102 15.16 -9.51 -20.89
C LEU A 102 14.99 -10.31 -22.17
N ALA A 103 15.98 -11.10 -22.58
CA ALA A 103 15.88 -11.97 -23.75
C ALA A 103 14.80 -13.05 -23.54
N GLU A 104 14.81 -13.70 -22.38
CA GLU A 104 13.79 -14.69 -22.02
C GLU A 104 12.38 -14.08 -21.97
N GLN A 105 12.25 -12.87 -21.40
CA GLN A 105 10.98 -12.14 -21.41
C GLN A 105 10.53 -11.75 -22.83
N ALA A 106 11.45 -11.34 -23.70
CA ALA A 106 11.16 -11.01 -25.08
C ALA A 106 10.75 -12.23 -25.91
N GLU A 107 11.37 -13.39 -25.68
CA GLU A 107 10.99 -14.67 -26.29
C GLU A 107 9.60 -15.11 -25.86
N ALA A 108 9.30 -15.02 -24.56
CA ALA A 108 7.97 -15.30 -24.03
C ALA A 108 6.89 -14.36 -24.63
N MET A 109 7.21 -13.07 -24.80
CA MET A 109 6.34 -12.14 -25.51
C MET A 109 6.16 -12.52 -26.98
N ALA A 110 7.24 -12.86 -27.69
CA ALA A 110 7.19 -13.21 -29.10
C ALA A 110 6.30 -14.43 -29.35
N HIS A 111 6.37 -15.45 -28.48
CA HIS A 111 5.52 -16.62 -28.56
C HIS A 111 4.03 -16.26 -28.41
N HIS A 112 3.68 -15.32 -27.53
CA HIS A 112 2.32 -14.85 -27.35
C HIS A 112 1.79 -14.12 -28.60
N TYR A 113 2.60 -13.25 -29.21
CA TYR A 113 2.23 -12.56 -30.45
C TYR A 113 2.14 -13.50 -31.66
N GLN A 114 2.91 -14.59 -31.68
CA GLN A 114 2.84 -15.60 -32.75
C GLN A 114 1.55 -16.43 -32.64
N GLN A 115 1.08 -16.75 -31.44
CA GLN A 115 -0.17 -17.48 -31.21
C GLN A 115 -1.41 -16.66 -31.62
N ASP A 116 -1.41 -15.35 -31.43
CA ASP A 116 -2.52 -14.48 -31.85
C ASP A 116 -2.66 -14.34 -33.37
N THR A 117 -1.58 -14.58 -34.12
CA THR A 117 -1.64 -14.62 -35.60
C THR A 117 -2.41 -15.84 -36.15
N GLU A 118 -2.53 -16.94 -35.41
CA GLU A 118 -3.28 -18.12 -35.86
C GLU A 118 -4.79 -18.02 -35.61
N LEU A 119 -5.23 -17.11 -34.73
CA LEU A 119 -6.66 -16.92 -34.39
C LEU A 119 -7.44 -16.02 -35.36
N ASN A 120 -6.81 -15.48 -36.40
CA ASN A 120 -7.45 -14.50 -37.29
C ASN A 120 -7.69 -14.97 -38.74
N ILE A 121 -7.65 -16.28 -39.02
CA ILE A 121 -7.93 -16.83 -40.37
C ILE A 121 -9.22 -17.68 -40.43
N SER A 122 -10.04 -17.71 -39.37
CA SER A 122 -11.32 -18.46 -39.40
C SER A 122 -12.53 -17.63 -39.02
N ASN A 123 -12.96 -16.75 -39.92
CA ASN A 123 -14.39 -16.76 -40.26
C ASN A 123 -14.68 -16.19 -41.66
N PRO A 124 -15.18 -17.01 -42.61
CA PRO A 124 -15.75 -16.53 -43.86
C PRO A 124 -17.19 -16.01 -43.64
N LYS A 125 -17.61 -15.17 -44.60
CA LYS A 125 -18.84 -14.39 -44.78
C LYS A 125 -20.21 -15.05 -44.42
N ILE A 126 -21.25 -14.19 -44.48
CA ILE A 126 -22.69 -14.40 -44.86
C ILE A 126 -23.64 -14.31 -43.64
N SER A 127 -24.74 -13.53 -43.57
CA SER A 127 -25.53 -12.71 -44.53
C SER A 127 -25.83 -11.32 -43.97
#